data_AF-A0A3C0B101-F1
#
_entry.id   AF-A0A3C0B101-F1
#
_cell.length_a   1.000
_cell.length_b   1.000
_cell.length_c   1.000
_cell.angle_alpha   90.00
_cell.angle_beta   90.00
_cell.angle_gamma   90.00
#
_symmetry.space_group_name_H-M   'P 1'
#
loop_
_entity.id
_entity.type
_entity.pdbx_description
1 polymer ?
#
loop_
_entity_poly.entity_id
_entity_poly.type
_entity_poly.pdbx_seq_one_letter_code
_entity_poly.pdbx_strand_id
1 'polypeptide(L)' 'MTRKAVIITGIGVAIGAIAGYLYYFYIGCASGTCAITSKSFNSTLYGAVMGGLLFNLFVKSPKKS' A
#
# COMPACT_ATOMS: atom_id res chain seq x y z
N MET A 1 -16.47 -1.73 -11.94
CA MET A 1 -15.42 -2.52 -11.27
C MET A 1 -15.95 -3.92 -11.01
N THR A 2 -15.21 -4.97 -11.36
CA THR A 2 -15.62 -6.35 -11.05
C THR A 2 -15.43 -6.61 -9.55
N ARG A 3 -16.27 -7.43 -8.91
CA ARG A 3 -16.10 -7.81 -7.49
C ARG A 3 -14.68 -8.33 -7.18
N LYS A 4 -14.08 -9.03 -8.15
CA LYS A 4 -12.70 -9.54 -8.06
C LYS A 4 -11.67 -8.41 -7.95
N ALA A 5 -11.86 -7.31 -8.68
CA ALA A 5 -10.98 -6.13 -8.61
C ALA A 5 -10.93 -5.53 -7.20
N VAL A 6 -12.08 -5.39 -6.55
CA VAL A 6 -12.22 -4.80 -5.21
C VAL A 6 -11.57 -5.68 -4.15
N ILE A 7 -11.72 -7.00 -4.26
CA ILE A 7 -11.08 -7.94 -3.32
C ILE A 7 -9.55 -7.88 -3.46
N ILE A 8 -9.03 -7.89 -4.69
CA ILE A 8 -7.58 -7.85 -4.95
C ILE A 8 -6.97 -6.52 -4.48
N THR A 9 -7.62 -5.40 -4.78
CA THR A 9 -7.18 -4.08 -4.30
C THR A 9 -7.29 -3.95 -2.80
N GLY A 10 -8.36 -4.45 -2.16
CA GLY A 10 -8.49 -4.45 -0.71
C GLY A 10 -7.38 -5.21 0.00
N ILE A 11 -6.97 -6.38 -0.54
CA ILE A 11 -5.82 -7.14 -0.04
C ILE A 11 -4.52 -6.35 -0.24
N GLY A 12 -4.35 -5.72 -1.40
CA GLY A 12 -3.18 -4.88 -1.68
C GLY A 12 -3.05 -3.68 -0.76
N VAL A 13 -4.17 -3.03 -0.40
CA VAL A 13 -4.22 -1.94 0.59
C VAL A 13 -3.82 -2.45 1.97
N ALA A 14 -4.34 -3.60 2.41
CA ALA A 14 -4.03 -4.17 3.71
C ALA A 14 -2.54 -4.57 3.83
N ILE A 15 -2.00 -5.24 2.81
CA ILE A 15 -0.58 -5.62 2.76
C ILE A 15 0.30 -4.36 2.68
N GLY A 16 -0.07 -3.37 1.87
CA GLY A 16 0.63 -2.10 1.76
C GLY A 16 0.65 -1.29 3.06
N ALA A 17 -0.45 -1.29 3.81
CA ALA A 17 -0.53 -0.66 5.12
C ALA A 17 0.42 -1.32 6.13
N ILE A 18 0.40 -2.66 6.21
CA ILE A 18 1.26 -3.44 7.09
C ILE A 18 2.74 -3.23 6.72
N ALA A 19 3.07 -3.31 5.43
CA ALA A 19 4.42 -3.07 4.94
C ALA A 19 4.88 -1.62 5.19
N GLY A 20 4.01 -0.62 5.01
CA GLY A 20 4.31 0.79 5.30
C GLY A 20 4.55 1.07 6.78
N TYR A 21 3.79 0.41 7.67
CA TYR A 21 4.01 0.49 9.11
C TYR A 21 5.31 -0.20 9.53
N LEU A 22 5.58 -1.40 9.01
CA LEU A 22 6.83 -2.12 9.25
C LEU A 22 8.02 -1.32 8.73
N TYR A 23 7.91 -0.69 7.55
CA TYR A 23 8.95 0.18 7.00
C TYR A 23 9.21 1.39 7.91
N TYR A 24 8.16 2.03 8.43
CA TYR A 24 8.31 3.11 9.42
C TYR A 24 9.02 2.62 10.69
N PHE A 25 8.63 1.46 11.22
CA PHE A 25 9.14 0.94 12.49
C PHE A 25 10.58 0.43 12.39
N TYR A 26 10.90 -0.36 11.37
CA TYR A 26 12.20 -1.02 11.23
C TYR A 26 13.24 -0.20 10.47
N ILE A 27 12.83 0.64 9.51
CA ILE A 27 13.76 1.29 8.56
C ILE A 27 13.76 2.82 8.74
N GLY A 28 12.57 3.44 8.73
CA GLY A 28 12.42 4.90 8.76
C GLY A 28 12.71 5.54 10.12
N CYS A 29 12.40 4.87 11.23
CA CYS A 29 12.69 5.38 12.57
C CYS A 29 14.11 4.98 13.06
N ALA A 30 14.63 3.82 12.63
CA ALA A 30 15.94 3.33 13.06
C ALA A 30 17.13 4.09 12.41
N SER A 31 16.92 4.67 11.22
CA SER A 31 17.99 5.31 10.44
C SER A 31 18.15 6.81 10.69
N GLY A 32 17.40 7.41 11.63
CA GLY A 32 17.43 8.85 11.93
C GLY A 32 16.86 9.77 10.83
N THR A 33 16.44 9.20 9.70
CA THR A 33 15.81 9.91 8.58
C THR A 33 14.46 9.27 8.26
N CYS A 34 13.37 9.93 8.63
CA CYS A 34 12.03 9.49 8.26
C CYS A 34 11.76 9.81 6.78
N ALA A 35 12.28 8.99 5.87
CA ALA A 35 12.25 9.22 4.41
C ALA A 35 10.84 9.35 3.82
N ILE A 36 9.81 8.74 4.44
CA ILE A 36 8.42 8.87 4.00
C ILE A 36 7.69 9.96 4.78
N THR A 37 7.79 9.98 6.11
CA THR A 37 7.19 11.00 7.00
C THR A 37 7.47 10.68 8.48
N SER A 38 7.65 11.69 9.33
CA SER A 38 7.99 11.51 10.76
C SER A 38 6.85 10.95 11.63
N LYS A 39 5.65 10.74 11.07
CA LYS A 39 4.48 10.19 11.78
C LYS A 39 4.09 8.82 11.26
N SER A 40 3.94 7.85 12.16
CA SER A 40 3.46 6.49 11.88
C SER A 40 2.18 6.44 11.03
N PHE A 41 1.27 7.37 11.25
CA PHE A 41 -0.02 7.44 10.53
C PHE A 41 0.17 7.72 9.03
N ASN A 42 0.99 8.72 8.68
CA ASN A 42 1.19 9.10 7.29
C ASN A 42 1.97 8.03 6.51
N SER A 43 2.92 7.33 7.16
CA SER A 43 3.70 6.26 6.52
C SER A 43 2.85 5.02 6.23
N THR A 44 1.93 4.70 7.16
CA THR A 44 0.96 3.62 6.98
C THR A 44 -0.05 3.97 5.89
N LEU A 45 -0.56 5.21 5.87
CA LEU A 45 -1.49 5.68 4.85
C LEU A 45 -0.84 5.68 3.46
N TYR A 46 0.40 6.14 3.37
CA TYR A 46 1.16 6.13 2.11
C TYR A 46 1.40 4.70 1.62
N GLY A 47 1.81 3.78 2.51
CA GLY A 47 1.97 2.36 2.20
C GLY A 47 0.65 1.71 1.75
N ALA A 48 -0.46 2.04 2.40
CA ALA A 48 -1.79 1.57 2.05
C ALA A 48 -2.22 2.04 0.65
N VAL A 49 -2.01 3.33 0.35
CA VAL A 49 -2.31 3.91 -0.97
C VAL A 49 -1.43 3.29 -2.06
N MET A 50 -0.12 3.19 -1.84
CA MET A 50 0.82 2.59 -2.79
C MET A 50 0.54 1.11 -3.03
N GLY A 51 0.25 0.33 -1.97
CA GLY A 51 -0.12 -1.07 -2.08
C GLY A 51 -1.44 -1.27 -2.82
N GLY A 52 -2.45 -0.45 -2.52
CA GLY A 52 -3.70 -0.45 -3.26
C GLY A 52 -3.50 -0.15 -4.75
N LEU A 53 -2.69 0.87 -5.08
CA LEU A 53 -2.40 1.26 -6.45
C LEU A 53 -1.65 0.15 -7.22
N LEU A 54 -0.62 -0.43 -6.58
CA LEU A 54 0.19 -1.52 -7.15
C LEU A 54 -0.68 -2.72 -7.49
N PHE A 55 -1.48 -3.19 -6.54
CA PHE A 55 -2.36 -4.34 -6.77
C PHE A 55 -3.49 -4.01 -7.74
N ASN A 56 -3.96 -2.75 -7.80
CA ASN A 56 -4.91 -2.33 -8.82
C ASN A 56 -4.33 -2.43 -10.24
N LEU A 57 -3.04 -2.19 -10.41
CA LEU A 57 -2.35 -2.35 -11.70
C LEU A 57 -2.37 -3.80 -12.20
N PHE A 58 -2.34 -4.78 -11.28
CA PHE A 58 -2.41 -6.21 -11.61
C PHE A 58 -3.84 -6.72 -11.82
N VAL A 59 -4.86 -5.94 -11.44
CA VAL A 59 -6.24 -6.25 -11.79
C VAL A 59 -6.41 -6.00 -13.29
N LYS A 60 -6.35 -7.08 -14.07
CA LYS A 60 -6.68 -7.06 -15.51
C LYS A 60 -8.05 -6.41 -15.70
N SER A 61 -8.09 -5.26 -16.38
CA SER A 61 -9.32 -4.75 -16.97
C SER A 61 -9.93 -5.87 -17.82
N PRO A 62 -11.23 -6.20 -17.66
CA PRO A 62 -11.87 -7.14 -18.57
C PRO A 62 -11.65 -6.60 -19.98
N LYS A 63 -10.93 -7.36 -20.80
CA LYS A 63 -10.70 -7.04 -22.21
C LYS A 63 -12.09 -6.88 -22.82
N LYS A 64 -12.47 -5.65 -23.16
CA LYS A 64 -13.66 -5.39 -23.96
C LYS A 64 -13.33 -5.89 -25.36
N SER A 65 -13.70 -7.14 -25.63
CA SER A 65 -13.85 -7.63 -27.00
C SER A 65 -15.25 -7.33 -27.47
#